data_AF-A0A6G1BWC5-F1
#
_entry.id   AF-A0A6G1BWC5-F1
#
_cell.length_a   1.000
_cell.length_b   1.000
_cell.length_c   1.000
_cell.angle_alpha   90.00
_cell.angle_beta   90.00
_cell.angle_gamma   90.00
#
_symmetry.space_group_name_H-M   'P 1'
#
loop_
_entity.id
_entity.type
_entity.pdbx_description
1 polymer ?
#
loop_
_entity_poly.entity_id
_entity_poly.type
_entity_poly.pdbx_seq_one_letter_code
_entity_poly.pdbx_strand_id
1 'polypeptide(L)'
;MPMKNPYVLSADPCGSSSGPAVAAAANMAAVTLGTETDGSILCPASLNSVVGIKPTVGLTSRAGVIPITPRQDTVGPICRTVSDAVHVLDAIVGYDVLDAEATGAASKYIPNGGYGQFLRMDGLRGKRIGIPNSFFTEGLYGKAQLKERLQDFGQPDLTAAQKTKGIGPVEKAAIQRLNELSADGLEKLIRTQQLDAIVTPNYNASSFLAIGGMPAITVPAG
;
A
#
# COMPACT_ATOMS: atom_id res chain seq x y z
N MET A 1 -8.16 10.01 -22.64
CA MET A 1 -8.99 10.74 -21.67
C MET A 1 -8.46 10.44 -20.28
N PRO A 2 -8.50 11.39 -19.32
CA PRO A 2 -8.11 11.11 -17.93
C PRO A 2 -9.04 10.07 -17.31
N MET A 3 -8.52 9.27 -16.37
CA MET A 3 -9.33 8.33 -15.60
C MET A 3 -10.35 9.10 -14.76
N LYS A 4 -11.59 8.59 -14.66
CA LYS A 4 -12.69 9.25 -13.92
C LYS A 4 -13.16 8.40 -12.76
N ASN A 5 -13.48 9.04 -11.65
CA ASN A 5 -14.12 8.40 -10.49
C ASN A 5 -15.58 8.01 -10.85
N PRO A 6 -16.01 6.76 -10.62
CA PRO A 6 -17.32 6.27 -11.04
C PRO A 6 -18.47 6.79 -10.17
N TYR A 7 -18.20 7.31 -8.97
CA TYR A 7 -19.21 7.91 -8.10
C TYR A 7 -19.46 9.38 -8.42
N VAL A 8 -18.39 10.13 -8.70
CA VAL A 8 -18.45 11.56 -9.06
C VAL A 8 -17.46 11.80 -10.20
N LEU A 9 -17.96 11.92 -11.44
CA LEU A 9 -17.12 11.99 -12.64
C LEU A 9 -16.15 13.18 -12.70
N SER A 10 -16.40 14.23 -11.90
CA SER A 10 -15.52 15.40 -11.75
C SER A 10 -14.51 15.27 -10.60
N ALA A 11 -14.63 14.25 -9.75
CA ALA A 11 -13.72 14.00 -8.65
C ALA A 11 -12.46 13.24 -9.14
N ASP A 12 -11.37 13.45 -8.42
CA ASP A 12 -10.12 12.72 -8.62
C ASP A 12 -10.28 11.27 -8.13
N PRO A 13 -9.99 10.24 -8.95
CA PRO A 13 -9.99 8.85 -8.50
C PRO A 13 -8.76 8.50 -7.62
N CYS A 14 -7.86 9.45 -7.35
CA CYS A 14 -6.51 9.23 -6.82
C CYS A 14 -5.69 8.26 -7.68
N GLY A 15 -4.50 7.87 -7.23
CA GLY A 15 -3.60 6.97 -7.93
C GLY A 15 -2.42 6.55 -7.06
N SER A 16 -1.47 5.81 -7.63
CA SER A 16 -1.37 5.46 -9.06
C SER A 16 -2.29 4.31 -9.54
N SER A 17 -2.84 3.48 -8.63
CA SER A 17 -3.74 2.38 -9.01
C SER A 17 -5.19 2.80 -9.30
N SER A 18 -5.39 3.91 -10.01
CA SER A 18 -6.72 4.45 -10.36
C SER A 18 -7.53 3.46 -11.19
N GLY A 19 -6.90 2.86 -12.21
CA GLY A 19 -7.55 1.90 -13.12
C GLY A 19 -8.11 0.69 -12.37
N PRO A 20 -7.30 -0.06 -11.60
CA PRO A 20 -7.77 -1.16 -10.76
C PRO A 20 -8.92 -0.81 -9.82
N ALA A 21 -8.86 0.34 -9.14
CA ALA A 21 -9.90 0.76 -8.21
C ALA A 21 -11.21 1.11 -8.92
N VAL A 22 -11.14 1.90 -10.00
CA VAL A 22 -12.32 2.24 -10.79
C VAL A 22 -12.92 1.01 -11.47
N ALA A 23 -12.10 0.10 -11.99
CA ALA A 23 -12.57 -1.15 -12.60
C ALA A 23 -13.30 -2.05 -11.59
N ALA A 24 -12.79 -2.15 -10.35
CA ALA A 24 -13.47 -2.86 -9.28
C ALA A 24 -14.80 -2.18 -8.93
N ALA A 25 -14.80 -0.86 -8.74
CA ALA A 25 -15.98 -0.07 -8.36
C ALA A 25 -17.09 -0.10 -9.44
N ALA A 26 -16.71 -0.02 -10.72
CA ALA A 26 -17.63 0.00 -11.86
C ALA A 26 -18.00 -1.41 -12.37
N ASN A 27 -17.68 -2.48 -11.63
CA ASN A 27 -17.94 -3.87 -12.02
C ASN A 27 -17.34 -4.29 -13.37
N MET A 28 -16.21 -3.70 -13.76
CA MET A 28 -15.51 -4.06 -15.00
C MET A 28 -14.65 -5.32 -14.84
N ALA A 29 -14.30 -5.68 -13.60
CA ALA A 29 -13.57 -6.89 -13.26
C ALA A 29 -14.10 -7.51 -11.95
N ALA A 30 -13.97 -8.83 -11.82
CA ALA A 30 -14.31 -9.54 -10.59
C ALA A 30 -13.40 -9.09 -9.45
N VAL A 31 -12.08 -9.08 -9.71
CA VAL A 31 -11.00 -8.69 -8.79
C VAL A 31 -9.93 -7.93 -9.58
N THR A 32 -9.18 -7.05 -8.92
CA THR A 32 -8.04 -6.35 -9.53
C THR A 32 -6.82 -6.34 -8.61
N LEU A 33 -5.66 -6.03 -9.18
CA LEU A 33 -4.41 -5.83 -8.46
C LEU A 33 -3.94 -4.39 -8.63
N GLY A 34 -3.37 -3.82 -7.59
CA GLY A 34 -2.66 -2.55 -7.60
C GLY A 34 -1.25 -2.70 -7.07
N THR A 35 -0.46 -1.65 -7.23
CA THR A 35 0.87 -1.53 -6.62
C THR A 35 0.90 -0.32 -5.70
N GLU A 36 1.64 -0.44 -4.61
CA GLU A 36 1.85 0.67 -3.69
C GLU A 36 3.32 0.84 -3.35
N THR A 37 3.79 2.07 -3.57
CA THR A 37 5.02 2.61 -2.99
C THR A 37 4.67 3.45 -1.76
N ASP A 38 3.74 4.39 -1.92
CA ASP A 38 3.14 5.19 -0.83
C ASP A 38 1.70 5.56 -1.24
N GLY A 39 0.70 4.98 -0.58
CA GLY A 39 -0.72 5.27 -0.77
C GLY A 39 -1.34 4.82 -2.08
N SER A 40 -0.57 4.28 -3.04
CA SER A 40 -1.06 4.01 -4.40
C SER A 40 -2.03 2.83 -4.55
N ILE A 41 -2.28 2.04 -3.50
CA ILE A 41 -3.41 1.11 -3.34
C ILE A 41 -4.46 1.75 -2.42
N LEU A 42 -4.03 2.25 -1.26
CA LEU A 42 -4.93 2.72 -0.19
C LEU A 42 -5.76 3.94 -0.63
N CYS A 43 -5.13 4.89 -1.30
CA CYS A 43 -5.75 6.13 -1.77
C CYS A 43 -6.81 5.89 -2.84
N PRO A 44 -6.51 5.25 -3.98
CA PRO A 44 -7.55 5.00 -4.98
C PRO A 44 -8.63 4.03 -4.46
N ALA A 45 -8.31 3.08 -3.57
CA ALA A 45 -9.35 2.28 -2.94
C ALA A 45 -10.31 3.14 -2.10
N SER A 46 -9.76 4.08 -1.33
CA SER A 46 -10.54 4.99 -0.48
C SER A 46 -11.44 5.92 -1.31
N LEU A 47 -10.90 6.54 -2.37
CA LEU A 47 -11.64 7.54 -3.14
C LEU A 47 -12.67 6.92 -4.10
N ASN A 48 -12.53 5.64 -4.43
CA ASN A 48 -13.48 4.92 -5.30
C ASN A 48 -14.32 3.90 -4.52
N SER A 49 -14.44 4.03 -3.20
CA SER A 49 -15.31 3.20 -2.35
C SER A 49 -15.17 1.69 -2.62
N VAL A 50 -13.93 1.21 -2.60
CA VAL A 50 -13.58 -0.21 -2.71
C VAL A 50 -12.59 -0.61 -1.63
N VAL A 51 -12.43 -1.91 -1.42
CA VAL A 51 -11.45 -2.48 -0.51
C VAL A 51 -10.09 -2.52 -1.21
N GLY A 52 -9.04 -2.10 -0.52
CA GLY A 52 -7.66 -2.24 -0.98
C GLY A 52 -6.79 -2.79 0.14
N ILE A 53 -6.03 -3.86 -0.11
CA ILE A 53 -5.05 -4.37 0.83
C ILE A 53 -3.67 -4.00 0.34
N LYS A 54 -2.92 -3.27 1.16
CA LYS A 54 -1.48 -3.08 1.00
C LYS A 54 -0.77 -4.10 1.89
N PRO A 55 -0.13 -5.13 1.34
CA PRO A 55 0.57 -6.12 2.16
C PRO A 55 1.78 -5.54 2.90
N THR A 56 2.30 -6.32 3.85
CA THR A 56 3.66 -6.12 4.36
C THR A 56 4.64 -6.19 3.19
N VAL A 57 5.62 -5.30 3.13
CA VAL A 57 6.63 -5.34 2.06
C VAL A 57 7.32 -6.72 2.07
N GLY A 58 7.36 -7.34 0.89
CA GLY A 58 7.88 -8.70 0.70
C GLY A 58 6.87 -9.83 0.90
N LEU A 59 5.65 -9.59 1.38
CA LEU A 59 4.66 -10.68 1.53
C LEU A 59 4.21 -11.25 0.17
N THR A 60 4.18 -10.40 -0.85
CA THR A 60 3.87 -10.75 -2.25
C THR A 60 5.10 -10.44 -3.11
N SER A 61 5.40 -11.31 -4.08
CA SER A 61 6.48 -11.05 -5.04
C SER A 61 6.23 -9.79 -5.88
N ARG A 62 7.30 -9.09 -6.22
CA ARG A 62 7.31 -7.95 -7.14
C ARG A 62 8.02 -8.29 -8.46
N ALA A 63 8.41 -9.55 -8.65
CA ALA A 63 9.00 -10.00 -9.90
C ALA A 63 8.04 -9.73 -11.07
N GLY A 64 8.55 -9.11 -12.14
CA GLY A 64 7.74 -8.74 -13.30
C GLY A 64 6.94 -7.43 -13.15
N VAL A 65 7.06 -6.72 -12.02
CA VAL A 65 6.47 -5.39 -11.81
C VAL A 65 7.50 -4.32 -12.12
N ILE A 66 7.10 -3.26 -12.82
CA ILE A 66 7.96 -2.09 -13.05
C ILE A 66 8.17 -1.38 -11.70
N PRO A 67 9.41 -1.28 -11.19
CA PRO A 67 9.66 -0.79 -9.83
C PRO A 67 9.65 0.74 -9.75
N ILE A 68 9.37 1.26 -8.56
CA ILE A 68 9.67 2.63 -8.13
C ILE A 68 10.76 2.59 -7.06
N THR A 69 10.52 1.90 -5.95
CA THR A 69 11.54 1.65 -4.92
C THR A 69 11.36 0.29 -4.24
N PRO A 70 12.35 -0.61 -4.33
CA PRO A 70 12.29 -1.91 -3.68
C PRO A 70 12.15 -1.87 -2.15
N ARG A 71 12.32 -0.71 -1.52
CA ARG A 71 12.12 -0.58 -0.07
C ARG A 71 10.64 -0.55 0.32
N GLN A 72 9.77 -0.03 -0.55
CA GLN A 72 8.38 0.26 -0.20
C GLN A 72 7.39 -0.44 -1.14
N ASP A 73 7.82 -0.76 -2.36
CA ASP A 73 6.96 -1.38 -3.37
C ASP A 73 6.37 -2.70 -2.88
N THR A 74 5.06 -2.84 -3.08
CA THR A 74 4.30 -4.06 -2.85
C THR A 74 3.14 -4.17 -3.83
N VAL A 75 2.66 -5.39 -4.06
CA VAL A 75 1.52 -5.71 -4.94
C VAL A 75 0.38 -6.16 -4.06
N GLY A 76 -0.82 -5.60 -4.24
CA GLY A 76 -1.95 -5.91 -3.38
C GLY A 76 -3.28 -5.92 -4.10
N PRO A 77 -4.27 -6.64 -3.58
CA PRO A 77 -5.59 -6.71 -4.18
C PRO A 77 -6.41 -5.44 -3.95
N ILE A 78 -7.18 -5.06 -4.97
CA ILE A 78 -8.23 -4.04 -4.90
C ILE A 78 -9.54 -4.69 -5.37
N CYS A 79 -10.54 -4.76 -4.49
CA CYS A 79 -11.77 -5.52 -4.71
C CYS A 79 -12.97 -4.81 -4.08
N ARG A 80 -14.20 -5.22 -4.40
CA ARG A 80 -15.40 -4.63 -3.79
C ARG A 80 -15.65 -5.11 -2.36
N THR A 81 -15.16 -6.29 -2.00
CA THR A 81 -15.39 -6.89 -0.68
C THR A 81 -14.07 -7.30 -0.01
N VAL A 82 -14.08 -7.33 1.33
CA VAL A 82 -12.94 -7.83 2.12
C VAL A 82 -12.69 -9.31 1.82
N SER A 83 -13.75 -10.09 1.63
CA SER A 83 -13.61 -11.51 1.30
C SER A 83 -12.88 -11.74 -0.03
N ASP A 84 -13.25 -11.00 -1.08
CA ASP A 84 -12.59 -11.11 -2.38
C ASP A 84 -11.11 -10.70 -2.28
N ALA A 85 -10.84 -9.57 -1.61
CA ALA A 85 -9.48 -9.09 -1.43
C ALA A 85 -8.61 -10.11 -0.67
N VAL A 86 -9.15 -10.75 0.38
CA VAL A 86 -8.42 -11.78 1.14
C VAL A 86 -8.17 -13.04 0.32
N HIS A 87 -9.14 -13.51 -0.47
CA HIS A 87 -8.92 -14.67 -1.35
C HIS A 87 -7.92 -14.38 -2.47
N VAL A 88 -7.89 -13.15 -3.00
CA VAL A 88 -6.85 -12.75 -3.96
C VAL A 88 -5.49 -12.68 -3.27
N LEU A 89 -5.42 -12.14 -2.05
CA LEU A 89 -4.18 -12.11 -1.26
C LEU A 89 -3.64 -13.54 -1.08
N ASP A 90 -4.48 -14.49 -0.67
CA ASP A 90 -4.11 -15.90 -0.53
C ASP A 90 -3.51 -16.51 -1.80
N ALA A 91 -3.96 -16.07 -2.97
CA ALA A 91 -3.44 -16.55 -4.24
C ALA A 91 -2.07 -15.97 -4.64
N ILE A 92 -1.70 -14.80 -4.11
CA ILE A 92 -0.49 -14.05 -4.55
C ILE A 92 0.62 -13.97 -3.50
N VAL A 93 0.36 -14.35 -2.24
CA VAL A 93 1.39 -14.40 -1.20
C VAL A 93 2.29 -15.61 -1.38
N GLY A 94 3.59 -15.45 -1.13
CA GLY A 94 4.52 -16.56 -1.24
C GLY A 94 5.98 -16.16 -1.35
N TYR A 95 6.85 -17.15 -1.15
CA TYR A 95 8.25 -17.03 -1.50
C TYR A 95 8.41 -17.06 -3.03
N ASP A 96 9.25 -16.18 -3.55
CA ASP A 96 9.65 -16.17 -4.95
C ASP A 96 11.16 -16.05 -5.06
N VAL A 97 11.78 -16.96 -5.82
CA VAL A 97 13.22 -16.96 -6.08
C VAL A 97 13.67 -15.72 -6.85
N LEU A 98 12.81 -15.13 -7.68
CA LEU A 98 13.09 -13.92 -8.45
C LEU A 98 12.98 -12.64 -7.61
N ASP A 99 12.41 -12.75 -6.40
CA ASP A 99 12.31 -11.67 -5.42
C ASP A 99 12.66 -12.20 -4.02
N ALA A 100 13.71 -13.02 -3.95
CA ALA A 100 14.08 -13.75 -2.74
C ALA A 100 14.48 -12.82 -1.58
N GLU A 101 15.06 -11.66 -1.89
CA GLU A 101 15.46 -10.65 -0.91
C GLU A 101 14.25 -10.12 -0.13
N ALA A 102 13.14 -9.83 -0.82
CA ALA A 102 11.93 -9.33 -0.16
C ALA A 102 11.09 -10.47 0.42
N THR A 103 10.88 -11.54 -0.34
CA THR A 103 9.92 -12.60 0.04
C THR A 103 10.48 -13.63 1.02
N GLY A 104 11.81 -13.75 1.14
CA GLY A 104 12.46 -14.71 2.03
C GLY A 104 12.07 -14.54 3.50
N ALA A 105 12.07 -13.30 4.00
CA ALA A 105 11.75 -13.04 5.40
C ALA A 105 10.23 -12.99 5.67
N ALA A 106 9.42 -12.58 4.69
CA ALA A 106 7.98 -12.39 4.87
C ALA A 106 7.19 -13.72 4.74
N SER A 107 7.64 -14.63 3.88
CA SER A 107 6.95 -15.90 3.59
C SER A 107 6.77 -16.79 4.82
N LYS A 108 7.66 -16.72 5.82
CA LYS A 108 7.54 -17.45 7.09
C LYS A 108 6.35 -17.02 7.95
N TYR A 109 5.75 -15.86 7.67
CA TYR A 109 4.57 -15.34 8.39
C TYR A 109 3.26 -15.63 7.65
N ILE A 110 3.30 -16.33 6.52
CA ILE A 110 2.08 -16.75 5.82
C ILE A 110 1.43 -17.86 6.67
N PRO A 111 0.15 -17.70 7.06
CA PRO A 111 -0.55 -18.65 7.90
C PRO A 111 -0.80 -19.97 7.17
N ASN A 112 -0.59 -21.09 7.86
CA ASN A 112 -1.02 -22.39 7.37
C ASN A 112 -2.54 -22.37 7.17
N GLY A 113 -3.00 -22.64 5.95
CA GLY A 113 -4.42 -22.57 5.59
C GLY A 113 -4.92 -21.22 5.07
N GLY A 114 -4.02 -20.23 4.86
CA GLY A 114 -4.34 -18.95 4.24
C GLY A 114 -5.02 -17.94 5.17
N TYR A 115 -5.14 -16.70 4.72
CA TYR A 115 -5.78 -15.59 5.42
C TYR A 115 -7.30 -15.70 5.46
N GLY A 116 -7.92 -16.43 4.53
CA GLY A 116 -9.38 -16.68 4.51
C GLY A 116 -9.93 -17.23 5.82
N GLN A 117 -9.13 -17.98 6.58
CA GLN A 117 -9.50 -18.53 7.90
C GLN A 117 -9.81 -17.44 8.95
N PHE A 118 -9.34 -16.20 8.74
CA PHE A 118 -9.55 -15.08 9.66
C PHE A 118 -10.77 -14.23 9.32
N LEU A 119 -11.51 -14.54 8.25
CA LEU A 119 -12.76 -13.86 7.88
C LEU A 119 -13.89 -14.24 8.84
N ARG A 120 -13.94 -13.55 9.99
CA ARG A 120 -14.92 -13.79 11.05
C ARG A 120 -15.80 -12.57 11.28
N MET A 121 -17.12 -12.77 11.32
CA MET A 121 -18.09 -11.71 11.61
C MET A 121 -17.87 -11.07 12.99
N ASP A 122 -17.36 -11.84 13.95
CA ASP A 122 -17.05 -11.38 15.31
C ASP A 122 -15.56 -11.00 15.49
N GLY A 123 -14.78 -10.87 14.41
CA GLY A 123 -13.32 -10.74 14.45
C GLY A 123 -12.80 -9.53 15.24
N LEU A 124 -13.60 -8.46 15.34
CA LEU A 124 -13.29 -7.25 16.11
C LEU A 124 -13.60 -7.38 17.61
N ARG A 125 -14.30 -8.43 18.05
CA ARG A 125 -14.63 -8.62 19.46
C ARG A 125 -13.35 -8.71 20.29
N GLY A 126 -13.22 -7.83 21.27
CA GLY A 126 -12.06 -7.76 22.16
C GLY A 126 -10.80 -7.14 21.55
N LYS A 127 -10.86 -6.63 20.30
CA LYS A 127 -9.72 -5.93 19.69
C LYS A 127 -9.62 -4.49 20.19
N ARG A 128 -8.39 -4.02 20.35
CA ARG A 128 -8.02 -2.66 20.76
C ARG A 128 -7.62 -1.87 19.52
N ILE A 129 -8.53 -1.03 19.03
CA ILE A 129 -8.31 -0.21 17.84
C ILE A 129 -8.00 1.23 18.27
N GLY A 130 -6.83 1.73 17.87
CA GLY A 130 -6.46 3.12 18.08
C GLY A 130 -7.03 4.04 17.01
N ILE A 131 -7.61 5.16 17.41
CA ILE A 131 -8.01 6.25 16.51
C ILE A 131 -7.09 7.43 16.84
N PRO A 132 -6.10 7.75 16.02
CA PRO A 132 -5.17 8.82 16.35
C PRO A 132 -5.84 10.18 16.15
N ASN A 133 -5.85 11.00 17.21
CA ASN A 133 -6.40 12.35 17.19
C ASN A 133 -5.52 13.31 16.37
N SER A 134 -6.15 14.27 15.69
CA SER A 134 -5.63 15.47 14.98
C SER A 134 -4.50 15.31 13.96
N PHE A 135 -3.52 14.45 14.23
CA PHE A 135 -2.30 14.22 13.44
C PHE A 135 -2.58 13.65 12.04
N PHE A 136 -3.68 12.90 11.87
CA PHE A 136 -4.14 12.41 10.57
C PHE A 136 -5.38 13.13 10.05
N THR A 137 -5.90 14.15 10.73
CA THR A 137 -7.07 14.92 10.23
C THR A 137 -6.65 16.23 9.58
N GLU A 138 -5.50 16.79 9.96
CA GLU A 138 -4.89 17.92 9.27
C GLU A 138 -4.00 17.40 8.14
N GLY A 139 -4.46 17.57 6.91
CA GLY A 139 -3.82 16.99 5.73
C GLY A 139 -2.36 17.41 5.57
N LEU A 140 -1.45 16.43 5.55
CA LEU A 140 -0.05 16.61 5.14
C LEU A 140 0.12 16.92 3.64
N TYR A 141 -0.96 17.12 2.89
CA TYR A 141 -0.93 17.39 1.46
C TYR A 141 -1.00 18.88 1.16
N GLY A 142 0.18 19.54 1.19
CA GLY A 142 0.42 20.67 0.31
C GLY A 142 0.42 20.15 -1.13
N LYS A 143 -0.60 20.51 -1.93
CA LYS A 143 -0.66 20.18 -3.37
C LYS A 143 0.48 20.88 -4.12
N ALA A 144 1.64 20.25 -4.20
CA ALA A 144 2.57 20.47 -5.29
C ALA A 144 2.22 19.47 -6.40
N GLN A 145 1.53 19.93 -7.44
CA GLN A 145 1.45 19.18 -8.69
C GLN A 145 2.84 19.14 -9.32
N LEU A 146 3.62 18.11 -9.01
CA LEU A 146 4.79 17.77 -9.81
C LEU A 146 4.28 17.22 -11.14
N LYS A 147 4.37 18.03 -12.19
CA LYS A 147 4.14 17.56 -13.56
C LYS A 147 5.18 16.49 -13.86
N GLU A 148 4.72 15.28 -14.17
CA GLU A 148 5.57 14.19 -14.60
C GLU A 148 6.29 14.62 -15.89
N ARG A 149 7.63 14.75 -15.81
CA ARG A 149 8.48 15.25 -16.90
C ARG A 149 8.77 14.15 -17.92
N LEU A 150 7.75 13.41 -18.36
CA LEU A 150 7.89 12.26 -19.26
C LEU A 150 8.54 12.61 -20.60
N GLN A 151 8.48 13.87 -21.03
CA GLN A 151 9.14 14.36 -22.25
C GLN A 151 10.65 14.59 -22.08
N ASP A 152 11.14 14.62 -20.84
CA ASP A 152 12.52 14.98 -20.51
C ASP A 152 13.40 13.77 -20.21
N PHE A 153 12.83 12.56 -20.20
CA PHE A 153 13.53 11.33 -19.86
C PHE A 153 13.43 10.32 -21.01
N GLY A 154 14.57 9.92 -21.57
CA GLY A 154 14.67 8.94 -22.65
C GLY A 154 15.14 7.56 -22.18
N GLN A 155 15.17 6.59 -23.10
CA GLN A 155 15.77 5.26 -22.87
C GLN A 155 17.20 5.31 -22.28
N PRO A 156 18.07 6.27 -22.66
CA PRO A 156 19.39 6.41 -22.03
C PRO A 156 19.33 6.73 -20.53
N ASP A 157 18.36 7.54 -20.08
CA ASP A 157 18.21 7.91 -18.67
C ASP A 157 17.71 6.73 -17.84
N LEU A 158 16.76 5.95 -18.37
CA LEU A 158 16.33 4.69 -17.75
C LEU A 158 17.50 3.71 -17.64
N THR A 159 18.34 3.63 -18.67
CA THR A 159 19.53 2.77 -18.67
C THR A 159 20.61 3.27 -17.72
N ALA A 160 20.77 4.59 -17.59
CA ALA A 160 21.69 5.21 -16.64
C ALA A 160 21.20 5.01 -15.19
N ALA A 161 19.92 5.24 -14.91
CA ALA A 161 19.30 5.00 -13.61
C ALA A 161 19.48 3.53 -13.19
N GLN A 162 19.20 2.58 -14.10
CA GLN A 162 19.39 1.13 -13.88
C GLN A 162 20.84 0.75 -13.56
N LYS A 163 21.83 1.50 -14.04
CA LYS A 163 23.26 1.28 -13.76
C LYS A 163 23.70 1.84 -12.40
N THR A 164 22.90 2.69 -11.79
CA THR A 164 23.19 3.19 -10.44
C THR A 164 22.51 2.31 -9.40
N LYS A 165 23.08 2.26 -8.19
CA LYS A 165 22.35 1.73 -7.01
C LYS A 165 21.41 2.77 -6.40
N GLY A 166 21.43 4.02 -6.90
CA GLY A 166 20.65 5.14 -6.36
C GLY A 166 20.91 5.51 -4.90
N ILE A 167 21.90 4.91 -4.23
CA ILE A 167 22.08 5.02 -2.77
C ILE A 167 23.54 5.37 -2.44
N GLY A 168 23.77 6.63 -2.05
CA GLY A 168 25.00 7.16 -1.48
C GLY A 168 24.89 7.40 0.04
N PRO A 169 25.85 8.12 0.64
CA PRO A 169 25.87 8.39 2.08
C PRO A 169 24.64 9.17 2.57
N VAL A 170 24.16 10.14 1.78
CA VAL A 170 22.99 10.96 2.11
C VAL A 170 21.73 10.10 2.11
N GLU A 171 21.56 9.28 1.07
CA GLU A 171 20.42 8.38 0.94
C GLU A 171 20.42 7.33 2.06
N LYS A 172 21.59 6.80 2.44
CA LYS A 172 21.72 5.88 3.59
C LYS A 172 21.31 6.54 4.91
N ALA A 173 21.75 7.77 5.15
CA ALA A 173 21.37 8.51 6.36
C ALA A 173 19.86 8.83 6.39
N ALA A 174 19.28 9.23 5.26
CA ALA A 174 17.84 9.41 5.13
C ALA A 174 17.10 8.09 5.39
N ILE A 175 17.58 6.98 4.80
CA ILE A 175 17.04 5.64 4.99
C ILE A 175 17.02 5.24 6.47
N GLN A 176 18.11 5.51 7.19
CA GLN A 176 18.23 5.24 8.63
C GLN A 176 17.23 6.08 9.43
N ARG A 177 17.14 7.38 9.16
CA ARG A 177 16.18 8.26 9.86
C ARG A 177 14.73 7.85 9.64
N LEU A 178 14.39 7.39 8.44
CA LEU A 178 13.07 6.84 8.15
C LEU A 178 12.78 5.55 8.95
N ASN A 179 13.78 4.68 9.13
CA ASN A 179 13.63 3.49 9.99
C ASN A 179 13.41 3.88 11.46
N GLU A 180 14.17 4.84 11.97
CA GLU A 180 14.02 5.36 13.34
C GLU A 180 12.62 5.96 13.54
N LEU A 181 12.12 6.74 12.58
CA LEU A 181 10.76 7.29 12.63
C LEU A 181 9.66 6.21 12.64
N SER A 182 9.84 5.09 11.92
CA SER A 182 8.90 3.96 11.98
C SER A 182 8.91 3.31 13.36
N ALA A 183 10.12 2.95 13.83
CA ALA A 183 10.33 2.21 15.07
C ALA A 183 9.88 3.02 16.30
N ASP A 184 10.30 4.29 16.40
CA ASP A 184 9.99 5.17 17.54
C ASP A 184 8.64 5.88 17.41
N GLY A 185 7.98 5.79 16.24
CA GLY A 185 6.68 6.38 15.96
C GLY A 185 5.54 5.37 16.14
N LEU A 186 4.97 4.93 15.02
CA LEU A 186 3.75 4.11 15.01
C LEU A 186 3.96 2.74 15.68
N GLU A 187 5.09 2.08 15.46
CA GLU A 187 5.35 0.77 16.04
C GLU A 187 5.44 0.83 17.56
N LYS A 188 6.17 1.82 18.09
CA LYS A 188 6.24 2.10 19.53
C LYS A 188 4.86 2.41 20.10
N LEU A 189 4.05 3.22 19.40
CA LEU A 189 2.69 3.53 19.84
C LEU A 189 1.84 2.26 19.95
N ILE A 190 1.82 1.42 18.91
CA ILE A 190 1.07 0.16 18.89
C ILE A 190 1.51 -0.74 20.06
N ARG A 191 2.82 -0.89 20.29
CA ARG A 191 3.36 -1.72 21.38
C ARG A 191 3.02 -1.17 22.76
N THR A 192 3.29 0.11 23.00
CA THR A 192 3.12 0.74 24.31
C THR A 192 1.66 0.81 24.73
N GLN A 193 0.76 1.07 23.77
CA GLN A 193 -0.68 1.14 24.01
C GLN A 193 -1.38 -0.22 23.85
N GLN A 194 -0.63 -1.29 23.53
CA GLN A 194 -1.14 -2.64 23.28
C GLN A 194 -2.31 -2.62 22.29
N LEU A 195 -2.13 -1.95 21.15
CA LEU A 195 -3.15 -1.86 20.10
C LEU A 195 -3.03 -3.04 19.14
N ASP A 196 -4.16 -3.52 18.63
CA ASP A 196 -4.20 -4.52 17.56
C ASP A 196 -4.14 -3.86 16.17
N ALA A 197 -4.69 -2.65 16.05
CA ALA A 197 -4.68 -1.87 14.82
C ALA A 197 -4.86 -0.38 15.11
N ILE A 198 -4.55 0.45 14.12
CA ILE A 198 -5.00 1.84 14.06
C ILE A 198 -5.97 2.04 12.91
N VAL A 199 -6.88 2.99 13.04
CA VAL A 199 -7.80 3.41 11.98
C VAL A 199 -7.63 4.90 11.76
N THR A 200 -7.49 5.30 10.49
CA THR A 200 -7.40 6.70 10.06
C THR A 200 -8.41 6.96 8.95
N PRO A 201 -8.87 8.20 8.77
CA PRO A 201 -9.66 8.56 7.61
C PRO A 201 -8.81 8.48 6.34
N ASN A 202 -9.43 8.01 5.26
CA ASN A 202 -8.83 7.87 3.94
C ASN A 202 -7.51 7.06 3.97
N TYR A 203 -6.46 7.60 3.36
CA TYR A 203 -5.14 7.00 3.24
C TYR A 203 -4.10 7.78 4.04
N ASN A 204 -4.51 8.55 5.06
CA ASN A 204 -3.66 9.56 5.71
C ASN A 204 -2.45 8.96 6.46
N ALA A 205 -2.46 7.66 6.74
CA ALA A 205 -1.32 6.96 7.34
C ALA A 205 -0.34 6.37 6.31
N SER A 206 -0.58 6.52 5.00
CA SER A 206 0.12 5.76 3.95
C SER A 206 1.64 5.91 4.03
N SER A 207 2.16 7.11 4.23
CA SER A 207 3.60 7.33 4.26
C SER A 207 4.28 6.61 5.43
N PHE A 208 3.65 6.58 6.62
CA PHE A 208 4.18 5.83 7.76
C PHE A 208 4.17 4.32 7.49
N LEU A 209 3.09 3.82 6.89
CA LEU A 209 2.92 2.42 6.53
C LEU A 209 3.91 1.99 5.44
N ALA A 210 4.15 2.87 4.47
CA ALA A 210 5.12 2.67 3.39
C ALA A 210 6.55 2.64 3.92
N ILE A 211 6.92 3.61 4.77
CA ILE A 211 8.26 3.72 5.35
C ILE A 211 8.62 2.48 6.19
N GLY A 212 7.69 2.02 7.02
CA GLY A 212 7.87 0.84 7.88
C GLY A 212 7.57 -0.49 7.18
N GLY A 213 7.13 -0.47 5.92
CA GLY A 213 6.70 -1.66 5.20
C GLY A 213 5.52 -2.40 5.87
N MET A 214 4.72 -1.71 6.69
CA MET A 214 3.63 -2.27 7.50
C MET A 214 2.38 -2.54 6.66
N PRO A 215 1.58 -3.58 6.94
CA PRO A 215 0.36 -3.86 6.18
C PRO A 215 -0.74 -2.84 6.47
N ALA A 216 -1.68 -2.69 5.54
CA ALA A 216 -2.89 -1.89 5.73
C ALA A 216 -4.06 -2.39 4.86
N ILE A 217 -5.27 -2.07 5.30
CA ILE A 217 -6.50 -2.34 4.56
C ILE A 217 -7.37 -1.07 4.54
N THR A 218 -7.79 -0.66 3.35
CA THR A 218 -8.86 0.32 3.16
C THR A 218 -10.19 -0.43 3.09
N VAL A 219 -11.19 0.04 3.83
CA VAL A 219 -12.56 -0.49 3.81
C VAL A 219 -13.53 0.69 3.62
N PRO A 220 -14.52 0.60 2.69
CA PRO A 220 -15.52 1.65 2.52
C PRO A 220 -16.30 1.93 3.81
N ALA A 221 -16.35 3.20 4.22
CA ALA A 221 -17.00 3.63 5.46
C ALA A 221 -18.25 4.52 5.25
N GLY A 222 -18.54 4.90 4.00
CA GLY A 222 -19.64 5.80 3.63
C GLY A 222 -19.20 6.91 2.68
#